data_AF-A0A1H9AK62-F1
#
_entry.id   AF-A0A1H9AK62-F1
#
_cell.length_a   1.000
_cell.length_b   1.000
_cell.length_c   1.000
_cell.angle_alpha   90.00
_cell.angle_beta   90.00
_cell.angle_gamma   90.00
#
_symmetry.space_group_name_H-M   'P 1'
#
loop_
_entity.id
_entity.type
_entity.pdbx_description
1 polymer ?
#
loop_
_entity_poly.entity_id
_entity_poly.type
_entity_poly.pdbx_seq_one_letter_code
_entity_poly.pdbx_strand_id
1 'polypeptide(L)'
;MDRRTLAGGLGGFALVVAAVVALRTGDAPDTLKKEIADGVEVVASQEPMKPANARAQALDVDALQIAWNGSASAYEVRWNGNEQLVPTPEVELPGLNPDEETQVEIRAVSATGRRSEPLTIAAKPKDVFNGKWDDQLVGPADRFDGPESLDPRKWRVEAEPDCLGLRPFGQGKRVDVDCPMAAFQSNTPIRFGVPAGDGAIGRAIIGVAGAAESSHVRLTLLGDPWQYLKETDAQPKGAVSLDITTQGTRIIADPELPRTGKQVDLGDAPMTGLVAGVRHRWEMRVLPDAVVALRDGVVVAYEPVAIREPVVHPRIRIDGGGFLDAFGVGGVAERVVPTEVIPLDQDVALPQDVVAVKLVKPENGRVTVTDVPLTSAKVAAQDARLVVVRKPESRPGALPRLVDRPGGIKTGSPRLHVMHEDGAKPPQPLPRTGRVLVTAEVNAIGHKGIELELDGKRIVALPTNEQGSAVPGRHEFWLDAKALPSSSHARLKLSVLPADGGEPVIAETVFQLG
;
A
#
# COMPACT_ATOMS: atom_id res chain seq x y z
N MET A 1 34.88 3.56 77.22
CA MET A 1 34.66 3.48 75.76
C MET A 1 33.24 3.91 75.49
N ASP A 2 33.11 4.99 74.75
CA ASP A 2 31.87 5.73 74.49
C ASP A 2 31.46 5.52 73.03
N ARG A 3 30.17 5.31 72.78
CA ARG A 3 29.48 5.46 71.48
C ARG A 3 27.99 5.20 71.63
N ARG A 4 27.25 6.27 71.89
CA ARG A 4 25.87 6.47 71.41
C ARG A 4 25.86 6.59 69.87
N THR A 5 24.64 6.58 69.32
CA THR A 5 24.21 6.93 67.95
C THR A 5 24.29 5.84 66.87
N LEU A 6 23.18 5.15 66.61
CA LEU A 6 22.51 5.15 65.30
C LEU A 6 21.10 4.54 65.43
N ALA A 7 20.13 5.45 65.47
CA ALA A 7 18.73 5.18 65.27
C ALA A 7 18.42 5.21 63.77
N GLY A 8 17.36 4.51 63.38
CA GLY A 8 16.51 4.90 62.26
C GLY A 8 16.92 4.35 60.89
N GLY A 9 16.03 3.53 60.33
CA GLY A 9 16.03 3.25 58.89
C GLY A 9 16.16 1.78 58.57
N LEU A 10 15.15 0.98 58.90
CA LEU A 10 14.93 -0.32 58.25
C LEU A 10 13.50 -0.88 58.41
N GLY A 11 12.59 -0.18 59.11
CA GLY A 11 11.20 -0.61 59.27
C GLY A 11 10.18 0.03 58.32
N GLY A 12 10.60 0.97 57.47
CA GLY A 12 9.69 1.77 56.62
C GLY A 12 9.63 1.40 55.14
N PHE A 13 10.53 0.54 54.65
CA PHE A 13 10.62 0.23 53.22
C PHE A 13 9.93 -1.08 52.83
N ALA A 14 9.79 -2.04 53.75
CA ALA A 14 9.14 -3.32 53.45
C ALA A 14 7.61 -3.19 53.32
N LEU A 15 6.98 -2.24 54.01
CA LEU A 15 5.53 -1.98 53.92
C LEU A 15 5.15 -1.08 52.73
N VAL A 16 6.08 -0.24 52.23
CA VAL A 16 5.85 0.55 51.01
C VAL A 16 6.15 -0.28 49.76
N VAL A 17 7.12 -1.20 49.79
CA VAL A 17 7.34 -2.13 48.66
C VAL A 17 6.23 -3.20 48.61
N ALA A 18 5.70 -3.67 49.74
CA ALA A 18 4.54 -4.56 49.74
C ALA A 18 3.24 -3.84 49.32
N ALA A 19 3.06 -2.55 49.62
CA ALA A 19 1.92 -1.76 49.12
C ALA A 19 2.06 -1.34 47.65
N VAL A 20 3.28 -1.19 47.13
CA VAL A 20 3.55 -0.89 45.71
C VAL A 20 3.59 -2.17 44.84
N VAL A 21 3.84 -3.34 45.43
CA VAL A 21 3.82 -4.64 44.73
C VAL A 21 2.47 -5.37 44.89
N ALA A 22 1.68 -5.11 45.94
CA ALA A 22 0.31 -5.60 46.08
C ALA A 22 -0.78 -4.67 45.51
N LEU A 23 -0.40 -3.50 44.95
CA LEU A 23 -1.26 -2.68 44.06
C LEU A 23 -0.92 -2.88 42.57
N ARG A 24 -0.15 -3.91 42.22
CA ARG A 24 0.14 -4.30 40.82
C ARG A 24 -0.29 -5.72 40.45
N THR A 25 -1.06 -6.38 41.31
CA THR A 25 -1.56 -7.75 41.08
C THR A 25 -3.03 -7.95 41.47
N GLY A 26 -3.79 -6.85 41.54
CA GLY A 26 -5.25 -6.86 41.56
C GLY A 26 -5.76 -6.18 40.29
N ASP A 27 -6.69 -6.85 39.61
CA ASP A 27 -7.23 -6.57 38.27
C ASP A 27 -6.31 -6.97 37.11
N ALA A 28 -6.74 -7.98 36.35
CA ALA A 28 -6.32 -8.08 34.96
C ALA A 28 -6.70 -6.75 34.28
N PRO A 29 -5.74 -5.96 33.76
CA PRO A 29 -6.10 -4.79 32.97
C PRO A 29 -6.65 -5.27 31.61
N ASP A 30 -7.30 -4.37 30.87
CA ASP A 30 -7.65 -4.51 29.45
C ASP A 30 -9.08 -4.90 29.05
N THR A 31 -10.10 -4.30 29.66
CA THR A 31 -11.28 -3.89 28.86
C THR A 31 -11.55 -2.41 29.06
N LEU A 32 -11.43 -1.63 27.98
CA LEU A 32 -11.89 -0.24 27.97
C LEU A 32 -13.36 -0.24 28.41
N LYS A 33 -13.74 0.57 29.40
CA LYS A 33 -15.14 0.68 29.81
C LYS A 33 -15.84 1.69 28.92
N LYS A 34 -17.11 1.41 28.58
CA LYS A 34 -17.94 2.38 27.86
C LYS A 34 -18.22 3.58 28.77
N GLU A 35 -17.75 4.74 28.37
CA GLU A 35 -17.97 6.02 29.06
C GLU A 35 -18.44 7.06 28.04
N ILE A 36 -19.51 7.77 28.36
CA ILE A 36 -20.05 8.87 27.55
C ILE A 36 -20.38 9.99 28.53
N ALA A 37 -19.74 11.15 28.36
CA ALA A 37 -19.98 12.31 29.22
C ALA A 37 -21.37 12.92 28.99
N ASP A 38 -21.90 13.59 30.00
CA ASP A 38 -23.13 14.37 29.89
C ASP A 38 -23.01 15.40 28.75
N GLY A 39 -24.06 15.50 27.92
CA GLY A 39 -24.06 16.38 26.74
C GLY A 39 -23.42 15.79 25.47
N VAL A 40 -23.00 14.52 25.51
CA VAL A 40 -22.56 13.76 24.33
C VAL A 40 -23.57 12.68 23.99
N GLU A 41 -23.99 12.64 22.73
CA GLU A 41 -24.89 11.60 22.19
C GLU A 41 -24.16 10.81 21.10
N VAL A 42 -24.10 9.48 21.25
CA VAL A 42 -23.55 8.58 20.22
C VAL A 42 -24.63 8.33 19.18
N VAL A 43 -24.32 8.60 17.91
CA VAL A 43 -25.23 8.29 16.80
C VAL A 43 -25.30 6.77 16.63
N ALA A 44 -26.51 6.22 16.65
CA ALA A 44 -26.73 4.78 16.54
C ALA A 44 -26.16 4.23 15.23
N SER A 45 -25.30 3.20 15.33
CA SER A 45 -24.79 2.50 14.17
C SER A 45 -25.85 1.56 13.59
N GLN A 46 -25.95 1.54 12.25
CA GLN A 46 -26.82 0.60 11.54
C GLN A 46 -26.39 -0.86 11.81
N GLU A 47 -27.36 -1.76 11.94
CA GLU A 47 -27.06 -3.20 12.01
C GLU A 47 -26.40 -3.69 10.73
N PRO A 48 -25.30 -4.46 10.82
CA PRO A 48 -24.58 -4.92 9.65
C PRO A 48 -25.42 -5.94 8.86
N MET A 49 -25.58 -5.71 7.56
CA MET A 49 -26.28 -6.62 6.66
C MET A 49 -25.39 -7.80 6.24
N LYS A 50 -25.99 -8.98 6.07
CA LYS A 50 -25.29 -10.17 5.56
C LYS A 50 -24.66 -9.87 4.18
N PRO A 51 -23.36 -10.17 3.97
CA PRO A 51 -22.72 -10.07 2.66
C PRO A 51 -23.36 -10.99 1.61
N ALA A 52 -23.18 -10.69 0.32
CA ALA A 52 -23.76 -11.48 -0.78
C ALA A 52 -22.74 -11.77 -1.90
N ASN A 53 -23.07 -12.70 -2.80
CA ASN A 53 -22.36 -12.96 -4.07
C ASN A 53 -20.84 -13.19 -3.92
N ALA A 54 -20.43 -14.06 -2.98
CA ALA A 54 -19.03 -14.41 -2.85
C ALA A 54 -18.50 -15.12 -4.11
N ARG A 55 -17.27 -14.79 -4.48
CA ARG A 55 -16.50 -15.41 -5.57
C ARG A 55 -15.08 -15.68 -5.09
N ALA A 56 -14.48 -16.75 -5.59
CA ALA A 56 -13.12 -17.15 -5.26
C ALA A 56 -12.28 -17.27 -6.55
N GLN A 57 -11.02 -16.85 -6.47
CA GLN A 57 -9.99 -17.05 -7.50
C GLN A 57 -8.64 -17.27 -6.83
N ALA A 58 -7.63 -17.73 -7.58
CA ALA A 58 -6.28 -17.89 -7.04
C ALA A 58 -5.22 -17.34 -8.01
N LEU A 59 -4.34 -16.49 -7.48
CA LEU A 59 -3.19 -15.93 -8.19
C LEU A 59 -1.90 -16.76 -8.02
N ASP A 60 -1.86 -17.60 -6.98
CA ASP A 60 -0.86 -18.63 -6.72
C ASP A 60 -1.54 -19.92 -6.27
N VAL A 61 -0.83 -21.04 -6.38
CA VAL A 61 -1.39 -22.38 -6.10
C VAL A 61 -1.73 -22.62 -4.64
N ASP A 62 -1.25 -21.80 -3.71
CA ASP A 62 -1.41 -21.91 -2.26
C ASP A 62 -2.13 -20.70 -1.64
N ALA A 63 -2.81 -19.88 -2.45
CA ALA A 63 -3.53 -18.70 -1.98
C ALA A 63 -4.92 -18.60 -2.60
N LEU A 64 -5.90 -18.19 -1.81
CA LEU A 64 -7.24 -17.85 -2.29
C LEU A 64 -7.51 -16.37 -2.13
N GLN A 65 -7.96 -15.75 -3.21
CA GLN A 65 -8.58 -14.44 -3.17
C GLN A 65 -10.09 -14.61 -3.18
N ILE A 66 -10.76 -13.96 -2.24
CA ILE A 66 -12.20 -14.01 -2.09
C ILE A 66 -12.74 -12.60 -2.13
N ALA A 67 -13.78 -12.40 -2.94
CA ALA A 67 -14.46 -11.12 -3.11
C ALA A 67 -15.97 -11.32 -2.95
N TRP A 68 -16.69 -10.31 -2.47
CA TRP A 68 -18.13 -10.34 -2.25
C TRP A 68 -18.76 -8.96 -2.43
N ASN A 69 -20.08 -8.88 -2.28
CA ASN A 69 -20.84 -7.63 -2.24
C ASN A 69 -21.22 -7.27 -0.80
N GLY A 70 -21.02 -6.01 -0.43
CA GLY A 70 -21.48 -5.44 0.83
C GLY A 70 -20.99 -4.00 1.01
N SER A 71 -21.58 -3.30 1.98
CA SER A 71 -21.27 -1.89 2.30
C SER A 71 -20.97 -1.68 3.80
N ALA A 72 -20.61 -2.74 4.51
CA ALA A 72 -20.26 -2.65 5.92
C ALA A 72 -18.91 -1.93 6.11
N SER A 73 -18.69 -1.38 7.30
CA SER A 73 -17.42 -0.72 7.65
C SER A 73 -16.23 -1.66 7.55
N ALA A 74 -16.45 -2.95 7.81
CA ALA A 74 -15.47 -4.01 7.56
C ALA A 74 -16.15 -5.38 7.55
N TYR A 75 -15.32 -6.42 7.43
CA TYR A 75 -15.74 -7.81 7.44
C TYR A 75 -14.82 -8.65 8.31
N GLU A 76 -15.41 -9.62 9.01
CA GLU A 76 -14.71 -10.72 9.66
C GLU A 76 -14.70 -11.91 8.70
N VAL A 77 -13.50 -12.40 8.42
CA VAL A 77 -13.26 -13.55 7.54
C VAL A 77 -12.65 -14.66 8.40
N ARG A 78 -13.25 -15.84 8.38
CA ARG A 78 -12.81 -17.00 9.17
C ARG A 78 -12.58 -18.20 8.27
N TRP A 79 -11.45 -18.88 8.46
CA TRP A 79 -11.08 -20.09 7.69
C TRP A 79 -10.09 -20.94 8.51
N ASN A 80 -10.25 -22.26 8.53
CA ASN A 80 -9.32 -23.20 9.18
C ASN A 80 -8.90 -22.81 10.62
N GLY A 81 -9.81 -22.22 11.39
CA GLY A 81 -9.55 -21.71 12.75
C GLY A 81 -8.84 -20.36 12.82
N ASN A 82 -8.41 -19.80 11.69
CA ASN A 82 -7.93 -18.42 11.58
C ASN A 82 -9.09 -17.44 11.48
N GLU A 83 -8.81 -16.20 11.88
CA GLU A 83 -9.72 -15.07 11.81
C GLU A 83 -8.96 -13.83 11.37
N GLN A 84 -9.53 -13.08 10.44
CA GLN A 84 -8.98 -11.81 9.97
C GLN A 84 -10.09 -10.80 9.76
N LEU A 85 -9.84 -9.58 10.21
CA LEU A 85 -10.71 -8.44 9.93
C LEU A 85 -10.17 -7.67 8.73
N VAL A 86 -11.04 -7.34 7.78
CA VAL A 86 -10.69 -6.62 6.53
C VAL A 86 -11.64 -5.46 6.25
N PRO A 87 -11.15 -4.28 5.83
CA PRO A 87 -11.97 -3.07 5.65
C PRO A 87 -12.74 -3.04 4.33
N THR A 88 -12.42 -3.95 3.41
CA THR A 88 -12.97 -3.96 2.04
C THR A 88 -13.60 -5.31 1.74
N PRO A 89 -14.52 -5.41 0.77
CA PRO A 89 -15.20 -6.66 0.45
C PRO A 89 -14.35 -7.64 -0.38
N GLU A 90 -13.03 -7.63 -0.15
CA GLU A 90 -12.04 -8.51 -0.76
C GLU A 90 -10.99 -8.90 0.29
N VAL A 91 -10.50 -10.14 0.23
CA VAL A 91 -9.42 -10.67 1.08
C VAL A 91 -8.57 -11.65 0.29
N GLU A 92 -7.29 -11.76 0.65
CA GLU A 92 -6.40 -12.81 0.17
C GLU A 92 -5.96 -13.67 1.37
N LEU A 93 -6.13 -14.98 1.24
CA LEU A 93 -5.85 -16.01 2.23
C LEU A 93 -4.63 -16.80 1.75
N PRO A 94 -3.41 -16.48 2.22
CA PRO A 94 -2.20 -17.14 1.74
C PRO A 94 -1.87 -18.40 2.57
N GLY A 95 -0.99 -19.25 2.04
CA GLY A 95 -0.44 -20.41 2.76
C GLY A 95 -1.42 -21.56 2.96
N LEU A 96 -2.41 -21.68 2.08
CA LEU A 96 -3.38 -22.77 2.04
C LEU A 96 -2.79 -24.01 1.39
N ASN A 97 -3.34 -25.18 1.74
CA ASN A 97 -3.01 -26.42 1.06
C ASN A 97 -3.67 -26.43 -0.34
N PRO A 98 -2.90 -26.55 -1.44
CA PRO A 98 -3.45 -26.47 -2.80
C PRO A 98 -4.53 -27.52 -3.10
N ASP A 99 -4.45 -28.70 -2.46
CA ASP A 99 -5.32 -29.84 -2.72
C ASP A 99 -6.57 -29.90 -1.83
N GLU A 100 -6.62 -29.05 -0.80
CA GLU A 100 -7.64 -29.07 0.24
C GLU A 100 -8.70 -28.00 0.01
N GLU A 101 -9.96 -28.36 0.27
CA GLU A 101 -11.05 -27.38 0.19
C GLU A 101 -11.04 -26.51 1.43
N THR A 102 -10.92 -25.20 1.24
CA THR A 102 -10.96 -24.22 2.33
C THR A 102 -12.37 -23.64 2.41
N GLN A 103 -13.04 -23.86 3.54
CA GLN A 103 -14.30 -23.21 3.86
C GLN A 103 -14.05 -21.84 4.50
N VAL A 104 -14.75 -20.83 4.00
CA VAL A 104 -14.60 -19.45 4.44
C VAL A 104 -15.96 -18.89 4.84
N GLU A 105 -16.04 -18.37 6.07
CA GLU A 105 -17.17 -17.59 6.55
C GLU A 105 -16.82 -16.10 6.50
N ILE A 106 -17.76 -15.28 6.02
CA ILE A 106 -17.63 -13.83 5.91
C ILE A 106 -18.82 -13.20 6.63
N ARG A 107 -18.55 -12.33 7.60
CA ARG A 107 -19.57 -11.56 8.33
C ARG A 107 -19.30 -10.08 8.16
N ALA A 108 -20.32 -9.28 7.91
CA ALA A 108 -20.20 -7.84 8.00
C ALA A 108 -20.02 -7.43 9.46
N VAL A 109 -19.11 -6.49 9.73
CA VAL A 109 -18.80 -6.00 11.07
C VAL A 109 -19.04 -4.49 11.12
N SER A 110 -19.80 -4.05 12.12
CA SER A 110 -20.03 -2.63 12.40
C SER A 110 -18.89 -2.03 13.22
N ALA A 111 -18.83 -0.70 13.28
CA ALA A 111 -17.80 0.02 14.06
C ALA A 111 -17.84 -0.30 15.57
N THR A 112 -18.97 -0.79 16.11
CA THR A 112 -19.09 -1.21 17.52
C THR A 112 -18.81 -2.70 17.74
N GLY A 113 -18.41 -3.42 16.68
CA GLY A 113 -18.10 -4.85 16.76
C GLY A 113 -19.31 -5.78 16.63
N ARG A 114 -20.52 -5.31 16.29
CA ARG A 114 -21.62 -6.24 15.93
C ARG A 114 -21.33 -6.92 14.60
N ARG A 115 -21.68 -8.20 14.48
CA ARG A 115 -21.54 -9.03 13.29
C ARG A 115 -22.90 -9.40 12.69
N SER A 116 -22.96 -9.51 11.37
CA SER A 116 -24.12 -10.06 10.66
C SER A 116 -24.18 -11.60 10.72
N GLU A 117 -25.26 -12.16 10.19
CA GLU A 117 -25.26 -13.57 9.74
C GLU A 117 -24.14 -13.83 8.71
N PRO A 118 -23.52 -15.03 8.71
CA PRO A 118 -22.41 -15.35 7.82
C PRO A 118 -22.86 -15.62 6.37
N LEU A 119 -22.06 -15.13 5.43
CA LEU A 119 -21.96 -15.65 4.06
C LEU A 119 -20.88 -16.73 4.03
N THR A 120 -21.16 -17.86 3.40
CA THR A 120 -20.19 -18.97 3.30
C THR A 120 -19.80 -19.22 1.85
N ILE A 121 -18.53 -19.55 1.64
CA ILE A 121 -17.99 -19.99 0.35
C ILE A 121 -16.91 -21.05 0.60
N ALA A 122 -16.74 -21.99 -0.33
CA ALA A 122 -15.70 -22.99 -0.28
C ALA A 122 -14.97 -23.05 -1.63
N ALA A 123 -13.65 -23.18 -1.61
CA ALA A 123 -12.86 -23.34 -2.82
C ALA A 123 -11.56 -24.10 -2.53
N LYS A 124 -11.03 -24.77 -3.57
CA LYS A 124 -9.68 -25.35 -3.58
C LYS A 124 -8.77 -24.42 -4.38
N PRO A 125 -7.63 -23.94 -3.81
CA PRO A 125 -6.75 -23.01 -4.51
C PRO A 125 -6.37 -23.47 -5.92
N LYS A 126 -5.96 -24.73 -6.08
CA LYS A 126 -5.53 -25.27 -7.38
C LYS A 126 -6.64 -25.28 -8.45
N ASP A 127 -7.89 -25.45 -8.06
CA ASP A 127 -9.02 -25.59 -8.99
C ASP A 127 -9.43 -24.23 -9.56
N VAL A 128 -9.13 -23.15 -8.84
CA VAL A 128 -9.42 -21.76 -9.24
C VAL A 128 -8.16 -20.96 -9.60
N PHE A 129 -7.00 -21.62 -9.66
CA PHE A 129 -5.73 -21.01 -10.05
C PHE A 129 -5.67 -20.77 -11.56
N ASN A 130 -5.29 -19.55 -11.93
CA ASN A 130 -5.13 -19.15 -13.34
C ASN A 130 -3.67 -18.87 -13.71
N GLY A 131 -2.99 -19.92 -14.18
CA GLY A 131 -1.60 -19.86 -14.66
C GLY A 131 -1.42 -19.34 -16.10
N LYS A 132 -2.49 -19.10 -16.87
CA LYS A 132 -2.42 -18.75 -18.31
C LYS A 132 -1.66 -17.47 -18.65
N TRP A 133 -1.35 -16.68 -17.64
CA TRP A 133 -0.61 -15.44 -17.76
C TRP A 133 0.86 -15.67 -18.03
N ASP A 134 1.44 -16.71 -17.41
CA ASP A 134 2.84 -17.04 -17.61
C ASP A 134 3.10 -17.51 -19.05
N ASP A 135 2.10 -18.11 -19.69
CA ASP A 135 2.13 -18.52 -21.10
C ASP A 135 2.28 -17.33 -22.08
N GLN A 136 1.98 -16.11 -21.63
CA GLN A 136 2.02 -14.89 -22.44
C GLN A 136 3.33 -14.10 -22.28
N LEU A 137 4.21 -14.56 -21.40
CA LEU A 137 5.49 -13.93 -21.12
C LEU A 137 6.61 -14.50 -22.00
N VAL A 138 7.62 -13.68 -22.26
CA VAL A 138 8.84 -14.09 -22.99
C VAL A 138 9.73 -15.00 -22.14
N GLY A 139 9.54 -14.99 -20.82
CA GLY A 139 10.26 -15.82 -19.87
C GLY A 139 9.56 -15.84 -18.52
N PRO A 140 10.11 -16.54 -17.52
CA PRO A 140 9.54 -16.60 -16.19
C PRO A 140 9.37 -15.20 -15.61
N ALA A 141 8.24 -14.96 -14.93
CA ALA A 141 8.07 -13.76 -14.13
C ALA A 141 9.13 -13.70 -13.03
N ASP A 142 9.68 -12.52 -12.80
CA ASP A 142 10.45 -12.23 -11.60
C ASP A 142 9.51 -12.29 -10.40
N ARG A 143 9.80 -13.17 -9.44
CA ARG A 143 9.07 -13.29 -8.18
C ARG A 143 9.85 -12.55 -7.10
N PHE A 144 9.17 -11.67 -6.38
CA PHE A 144 9.75 -10.79 -5.36
C PHE A 144 9.62 -11.37 -3.96
N ASP A 145 10.05 -12.61 -3.79
CA ASP A 145 9.79 -13.45 -2.61
C ASP A 145 11.01 -13.72 -1.72
N GLY A 146 12.15 -13.09 -2.02
CA GLY A 146 13.39 -13.30 -1.26
C GLY A 146 14.49 -12.29 -1.57
N PRO A 147 15.62 -12.36 -0.85
CA PRO A 147 16.74 -11.42 -1.02
C PRO A 147 17.38 -11.49 -2.41
N GLU A 148 17.31 -12.64 -3.08
CA GLU A 148 17.82 -12.84 -4.44
C GLU A 148 16.84 -12.36 -5.52
N SER A 149 15.61 -11.97 -5.16
CA SER A 149 14.60 -11.54 -6.13
C SER A 149 14.92 -10.20 -6.80
N LEU A 150 15.62 -9.32 -6.08
CA LEU A 150 16.21 -8.12 -6.63
C LEU A 150 17.59 -8.48 -7.19
N ASP A 151 17.62 -9.03 -8.40
CA ASP A 151 18.86 -9.23 -9.16
C ASP A 151 19.25 -7.91 -9.86
N PRO A 152 20.40 -7.28 -9.53
CA PRO A 152 20.89 -6.08 -10.22
C PRO A 152 21.09 -6.23 -11.73
N ARG A 153 21.20 -7.47 -12.24
CA ARG A 153 21.19 -7.71 -13.69
C ARG A 153 19.88 -7.30 -14.32
N LYS A 154 18.77 -7.58 -13.63
CA LYS A 154 17.40 -7.36 -14.09
C LYS A 154 16.82 -6.03 -13.62
N TRP A 155 17.32 -5.47 -12.53
CA TRP A 155 16.70 -4.33 -11.85
C TRP A 155 17.68 -3.23 -11.51
N ARG A 156 17.23 -1.98 -11.70
CA ARG A 156 17.79 -0.80 -11.02
C ARG A 156 16.74 -0.29 -10.04
N VAL A 157 17.16 0.00 -8.80
CA VAL A 157 16.25 0.41 -7.73
C VAL A 157 16.63 1.81 -7.24
N GLU A 158 15.65 2.70 -7.21
CA GLU A 158 15.72 4.01 -6.59
C GLU A 158 14.80 4.00 -5.36
N ALA A 159 15.39 3.92 -4.17
CA ALA A 159 14.67 3.92 -2.90
C ALA A 159 15.58 4.47 -1.78
N GLU A 160 14.98 4.97 -0.71
CA GLU A 160 15.73 5.35 0.50
C GLU A 160 16.36 4.12 1.18
N PRO A 161 17.47 4.27 1.93
CA PRO A 161 18.02 3.19 2.73
C PRO A 161 16.98 2.59 3.67
N ASP A 162 17.01 1.27 3.85
CA ASP A 162 16.09 0.50 4.71
C ASP A 162 14.58 0.59 4.34
N CYS A 163 14.23 1.25 3.23
CA CYS A 163 12.85 1.36 2.73
C CYS A 163 12.26 0.01 2.31
N LEU A 164 13.10 -0.88 1.79
CA LEU A 164 12.66 -2.16 1.25
C LEU A 164 12.88 -3.28 2.27
N GLY A 165 11.84 -4.08 2.48
CA GLY A 165 11.92 -5.26 3.35
C GLY A 165 11.22 -6.46 2.74
N LEU A 166 11.35 -7.60 3.41
CA LEU A 166 10.61 -8.81 3.11
C LEU A 166 9.58 -9.05 4.21
N ARG A 167 8.32 -9.21 3.83
CA ARG A 167 7.24 -9.55 4.76
C ARG A 167 6.75 -10.97 4.48
N PRO A 168 6.48 -11.80 5.52
CA PRO A 168 5.89 -13.12 5.33
C PRO A 168 4.58 -13.06 4.55
N PHE A 169 4.40 -14.00 3.62
CA PHE A 169 3.18 -14.16 2.83
C PHE A 169 3.00 -15.64 2.48
N GLY A 170 2.08 -16.31 3.18
CA GLY A 170 1.88 -17.76 3.05
C GLY A 170 3.13 -18.53 3.45
N GLN A 171 3.59 -19.43 2.58
CA GLN A 171 4.85 -20.16 2.77
C GLN A 171 6.10 -19.36 2.34
N GLY A 172 5.89 -18.21 1.67
CA GLY A 172 6.97 -17.37 1.14
C GLY A 172 7.07 -16.01 1.84
N LYS A 173 7.73 -15.08 1.14
CA LYS A 173 7.77 -13.67 1.51
C LYS A 173 7.36 -12.83 0.30
N ARG A 174 7.20 -11.53 0.51
CA ARG A 174 7.03 -10.54 -0.56
C ARG A 174 7.78 -9.26 -0.25
N VAL A 175 8.16 -8.50 -1.27
CA VAL A 175 8.80 -7.19 -1.08
C VAL A 175 7.78 -6.19 -0.53
N ASP A 176 8.09 -5.63 0.64
CA ASP A 176 7.34 -4.57 1.31
C ASP A 176 8.06 -3.23 1.08
N VAL A 177 7.34 -2.29 0.47
CA VAL A 177 7.77 -0.91 0.28
C VAL A 177 7.23 -0.08 1.43
N ASP A 178 8.12 0.47 2.24
CA ASP A 178 7.78 1.30 3.40
C ASP A 178 8.46 2.67 3.37
N CYS A 179 8.41 3.34 2.22
CA CYS A 179 8.87 4.71 2.09
C CYS A 179 7.90 5.53 1.23
N PRO A 180 8.05 6.86 1.23
CA PRO A 180 7.21 7.73 0.42
C PRO A 180 7.24 7.38 -1.07
N MET A 181 8.38 6.91 -1.60
CA MET A 181 8.56 6.52 -2.99
C MET A 181 9.67 5.48 -3.14
N ALA A 182 9.39 4.42 -3.90
CA ALA A 182 10.40 3.51 -4.46
C ALA A 182 10.13 3.29 -5.95
N ALA A 183 11.18 3.27 -6.77
CA ALA A 183 11.10 2.96 -8.19
C ALA A 183 12.00 1.78 -8.59
N PHE A 184 11.44 0.87 -9.38
CA PHE A 184 12.06 -0.36 -9.88
C PHE A 184 12.08 -0.29 -11.41
N GLN A 185 13.24 -0.02 -11.97
CA GLN A 185 13.45 0.06 -13.41
C GLN A 185 13.94 -1.29 -13.93
N SER A 186 13.19 -1.90 -14.84
CA SER A 186 13.60 -3.15 -15.47
C SER A 186 14.70 -2.91 -16.51
N ASN A 187 15.71 -3.77 -16.46
CA ASN A 187 16.74 -3.95 -17.48
C ASN A 187 16.31 -4.93 -18.58
N THR A 188 15.16 -5.59 -18.41
CA THR A 188 14.54 -6.43 -19.43
C THR A 188 13.59 -5.57 -20.27
N PRO A 189 13.93 -5.25 -21.53
CA PRO A 189 13.06 -4.44 -22.36
C PRO A 189 11.87 -5.25 -22.88
N ILE A 190 10.85 -4.53 -23.35
CA ILE A 190 9.78 -5.04 -24.19
C ILE A 190 10.11 -4.61 -25.62
N ARG A 191 10.34 -5.58 -26.51
CA ARG A 191 10.29 -5.32 -27.95
C ARG A 191 8.91 -5.65 -28.49
N PHE A 192 8.28 -4.68 -29.15
CA PHE A 192 7.01 -4.92 -29.80
C PHE A 192 7.15 -5.81 -31.04
N GLY A 193 6.21 -6.72 -31.19
CA GLY A 193 6.20 -7.74 -32.25
C GLY A 193 4.97 -7.69 -33.13
N VAL A 194 4.75 -8.81 -33.83
CA VAL A 194 3.47 -9.05 -34.49
C VAL A 194 2.38 -9.30 -33.44
N PRO A 195 1.13 -8.86 -33.68
CA PRO A 195 0.03 -9.09 -32.76
C PRO A 195 -0.15 -10.59 -32.43
N ALA A 196 -0.21 -10.92 -31.15
CA ALA A 196 -0.57 -12.25 -30.67
C ALA A 196 -2.08 -12.53 -30.87
N GLY A 197 -2.55 -13.72 -30.46
CA GLY A 197 -3.96 -14.11 -30.62
C GLY A 197 -4.97 -13.19 -29.90
N ASP A 198 -4.53 -12.47 -28.87
CA ASP A 198 -5.31 -11.44 -28.16
C ASP A 198 -5.07 -10.01 -28.69
N GLY A 199 -4.37 -9.88 -29.82
CA GLY A 199 -4.03 -8.60 -30.46
C GLY A 199 -2.83 -7.87 -29.87
N ALA A 200 -2.23 -8.37 -28.77
CA ALA A 200 -1.12 -7.70 -28.12
C ALA A 200 0.16 -7.76 -28.95
N ILE A 201 0.85 -6.63 -29.10
CA ILE A 201 2.20 -6.56 -29.66
C ILE A 201 3.28 -6.54 -28.58
N GLY A 202 2.91 -6.27 -27.33
CA GLY A 202 3.75 -6.36 -26.14
C GLY A 202 2.92 -6.22 -24.86
N ARG A 203 3.47 -6.61 -23.72
CA ARG A 203 2.80 -6.47 -22.42
C ARG A 203 3.79 -6.37 -21.27
N ALA A 204 3.40 -5.64 -20.22
CA ALA A 204 4.03 -5.66 -18.91
C ALA A 204 3.01 -6.14 -17.88
N ILE A 205 3.41 -7.06 -17.01
CA ILE A 205 2.57 -7.59 -15.94
C ILE A 205 3.23 -7.29 -14.59
N ILE A 206 2.45 -6.85 -13.62
CA ILE A 206 2.86 -6.71 -12.22
C ILE A 206 1.86 -7.39 -11.28
N GLY A 207 2.38 -8.05 -10.24
CA GLY A 207 1.61 -8.47 -9.08
C GLY A 207 1.88 -7.50 -7.95
N VAL A 208 0.86 -6.76 -7.52
CA VAL A 208 0.99 -5.76 -6.44
C VAL A 208 -0.24 -5.74 -5.54
N ALA A 209 -0.03 -5.36 -4.28
CA ALA A 209 -1.09 -5.08 -3.30
C ALA A 209 -0.86 -3.70 -2.66
N GLY A 210 -1.94 -3.03 -2.26
CA GLY A 210 -1.84 -1.81 -1.47
C GLY A 210 -1.38 -2.11 -0.04
N ALA A 211 -0.68 -1.18 0.61
CA ALA A 211 -0.39 -1.26 2.04
C ALA A 211 -1.40 -0.46 2.88
N ALA A 212 -1.86 0.69 2.36
CA ALA A 212 -2.78 1.63 2.99
C ALA A 212 -3.63 2.40 1.96
N GLU A 213 -4.54 3.26 2.41
CA GLU A 213 -5.37 4.11 1.54
C GLU A 213 -4.54 5.03 0.61
N SER A 214 -3.36 5.45 1.05
CA SER A 214 -2.44 6.29 0.29
C SER A 214 -1.60 5.54 -0.74
N SER A 215 -1.76 4.21 -0.84
CA SER A 215 -0.95 3.42 -1.77
C SER A 215 -1.24 3.83 -3.20
N HIS A 216 -0.18 4.06 -3.95
CA HIS A 216 -0.25 4.41 -5.35
C HIS A 216 0.85 3.66 -6.10
N VAL A 217 0.47 2.93 -7.13
CA VAL A 217 1.40 2.21 -8.01
C VAL A 217 1.31 2.78 -9.41
N ARG A 218 2.46 3.03 -10.02
CA ARG A 218 2.55 3.43 -11.43
C ARG A 218 3.46 2.48 -12.19
N LEU A 219 2.98 1.95 -13.31
CA LEU A 219 3.77 1.16 -14.25
C LEU A 219 3.94 1.96 -15.54
N THR A 220 5.15 2.40 -15.86
CA THR A 220 5.44 3.24 -17.02
C THR A 220 6.27 2.49 -18.05
N LEU A 221 5.87 2.58 -19.32
CA LEU A 221 6.66 2.13 -20.47
C LEU A 221 7.50 3.30 -20.98
N LEU A 222 8.82 3.20 -20.85
CA LEU A 222 9.77 4.27 -21.21
C LEU A 222 10.56 3.91 -22.46
N GLY A 223 10.50 4.75 -23.49
CA GLY A 223 11.44 4.66 -24.61
C GLY A 223 12.80 5.29 -24.30
N ASP A 224 13.78 5.01 -25.14
CA ASP A 224 15.07 5.70 -25.12
C ASP A 224 14.90 7.21 -25.32
N PRO A 225 15.64 8.07 -24.59
CA PRO A 225 16.63 7.78 -23.55
C PRO A 225 16.09 7.92 -22.10
N TRP A 226 14.77 7.94 -21.92
CA TRP A 226 14.12 8.37 -20.68
C TRP A 226 14.29 7.38 -19.53
N GLN A 227 14.49 6.10 -19.83
CA GLN A 227 14.75 5.04 -18.85
C GLN A 227 16.04 5.26 -18.04
N TYR A 228 16.95 6.11 -18.51
CA TYR A 228 18.22 6.43 -17.83
C TYR A 228 18.10 7.56 -16.79
N LEU A 229 16.99 8.29 -16.78
CA LEU A 229 16.75 9.36 -15.81
C LEU A 229 16.10 8.82 -14.53
N LYS A 230 16.28 9.52 -13.42
CA LYS A 230 15.48 9.28 -12.20
C LYS A 230 14.03 9.63 -12.47
N GLU A 231 13.17 9.11 -11.62
CA GLU A 231 11.73 9.34 -11.70
C GLU A 231 11.32 10.83 -11.65
N THR A 232 12.13 11.66 -10.99
CA THR A 232 11.82 13.08 -10.74
C THR A 232 12.61 14.07 -11.60
N ASP A 233 13.53 13.61 -12.45
CA ASP A 233 14.42 14.51 -13.19
C ASP A 233 13.70 15.26 -14.32
N ALA A 234 12.82 14.58 -15.05
CA ALA A 234 12.10 15.12 -16.20
C ALA A 234 10.86 14.30 -16.55
N GLN A 235 9.86 14.94 -17.13
CA GLN A 235 8.70 14.24 -17.69
C GLN A 235 9.12 13.47 -18.95
N PRO A 236 8.97 12.14 -19.00
CA PRO A 236 9.37 11.36 -20.16
C PRO A 236 8.47 11.62 -21.37
N LYS A 237 9.07 11.58 -22.56
CA LYS A 237 8.37 11.71 -23.84
C LYS A 237 8.11 10.33 -24.47
N GLY A 238 7.02 10.21 -25.22
CA GLY A 238 6.54 8.96 -25.82
C GLY A 238 6.10 7.90 -24.80
N ALA A 239 6.04 8.26 -23.51
CA ALA A 239 5.73 7.33 -22.45
C ALA A 239 4.23 7.11 -22.29
N VAL A 240 3.87 5.90 -21.85
CA VAL A 240 2.54 5.58 -21.38
C VAL A 240 2.68 4.99 -19.98
N SER A 241 1.82 5.42 -19.05
CA SER A 241 1.79 4.97 -17.67
C SER A 241 0.43 4.40 -17.33
N LEU A 242 0.42 3.25 -16.66
CA LEU A 242 -0.71 2.74 -15.90
C LEU A 242 -0.64 3.29 -14.48
N ASP A 243 -1.66 4.05 -14.07
CA ASP A 243 -1.78 4.72 -12.77
C ASP A 243 -2.84 3.98 -11.93
N ILE A 244 -2.42 3.35 -10.84
CA ILE A 244 -3.26 2.47 -10.00
C ILE A 244 -3.31 3.04 -8.58
N THR A 245 -4.47 3.51 -8.17
CA THR A 245 -4.70 4.08 -6.83
C THR A 245 -5.75 3.25 -6.09
N THR A 246 -5.96 3.51 -4.82
CA THR A 246 -7.09 2.94 -4.06
C THR A 246 -8.45 3.42 -4.58
N GLN A 247 -8.51 4.54 -5.30
CA GLN A 247 -9.76 5.09 -5.85
C GLN A 247 -10.08 4.57 -7.27
N GLY A 248 -9.13 3.89 -7.92
CA GLY A 248 -9.32 3.36 -9.26
C GLY A 248 -8.05 3.41 -10.08
N THR A 249 -8.22 3.07 -11.36
CA THR A 249 -7.14 2.93 -12.33
C THR A 249 -7.39 3.77 -13.57
N ARG A 250 -6.32 4.31 -14.14
CA ARG A 250 -6.34 4.99 -15.44
C ARG A 250 -5.04 4.79 -16.19
N ILE A 251 -5.07 5.04 -17.49
CA ILE A 251 -3.86 5.15 -18.32
C ILE A 251 -3.58 6.63 -18.55
N ILE A 252 -2.31 7.01 -18.49
CA ILE A 252 -1.81 8.35 -18.79
C ILE A 252 -0.82 8.21 -19.94
N ALA A 253 -1.14 8.80 -21.09
CA ALA A 253 -0.26 8.82 -22.25
C ALA A 253 0.32 10.21 -22.49
N ASP A 254 1.57 10.28 -22.95
CA ASP A 254 2.15 11.52 -23.45
C ASP A 254 1.23 12.14 -24.52
N PRO A 255 0.84 13.43 -24.41
CA PRO A 255 0.06 14.12 -25.43
C PRO A 255 0.66 14.10 -26.84
N GLU A 256 1.97 13.87 -27.00
CA GLU A 256 2.64 13.78 -28.30
C GLU A 256 2.43 12.43 -29.01
N LEU A 257 1.92 11.41 -28.32
CA LEU A 257 1.62 10.12 -28.93
C LEU A 257 0.44 10.22 -29.92
N PRO A 258 0.50 9.53 -31.07
CA PRO A 258 -0.61 9.46 -32.02
C PRO A 258 -1.88 8.93 -31.37
N ARG A 259 -2.92 9.77 -31.36
CA ARG A 259 -4.26 9.35 -30.97
C ARG A 259 -4.90 8.53 -32.09
N THR A 260 -5.62 7.49 -31.72
CA THR A 260 -6.36 6.63 -32.63
C THR A 260 -7.86 6.75 -32.36
N GLY A 261 -8.68 6.15 -33.23
CA GLY A 261 -10.13 6.05 -33.01
C GLY A 261 -10.56 4.77 -32.29
N LYS A 262 -9.61 3.98 -31.76
CA LYS A 262 -9.91 2.67 -31.20
C LYS A 262 -10.80 2.81 -29.97
N GLN A 263 -11.91 2.08 -29.95
CA GLN A 263 -12.72 1.90 -28.75
C GLN A 263 -12.45 0.50 -28.20
N VAL A 264 -12.36 0.40 -26.89
CA VAL A 264 -12.19 -0.87 -26.17
C VAL A 264 -13.27 -0.94 -25.11
N ASP A 265 -14.02 -2.03 -25.10
CA ASP A 265 -15.04 -2.25 -24.10
C ASP A 265 -14.41 -2.51 -22.73
N LEU A 266 -14.90 -1.80 -21.72
CA LEU A 266 -14.53 -2.06 -20.33
C LEU A 266 -15.29 -3.29 -19.84
N GLY A 267 -14.62 -4.11 -19.03
CA GLY A 267 -15.25 -5.25 -18.38
C GLY A 267 -16.00 -4.83 -17.11
N ASP A 268 -16.79 -5.76 -16.57
CA ASP A 268 -17.51 -5.58 -15.31
C ASP A 268 -16.60 -5.89 -14.12
N ALA A 269 -16.02 -4.84 -13.52
CA ALA A 269 -15.18 -4.93 -12.33
C ALA A 269 -15.75 -4.03 -11.22
N PRO A 270 -16.18 -4.59 -10.07
CA PRO A 270 -16.80 -3.82 -9.00
C PRO A 270 -15.81 -2.87 -8.31
N MET A 271 -14.51 -3.19 -8.36
CA MET A 271 -13.42 -2.33 -7.94
C MET A 271 -12.34 -2.32 -9.03
N THR A 272 -11.78 -1.14 -9.27
CA THR A 272 -10.75 -0.92 -10.28
C THR A 272 -9.45 -0.41 -9.67
N GLY A 273 -9.29 -0.42 -8.34
CA GLY A 273 -8.14 0.14 -7.63
C GLY A 273 -7.33 -0.89 -6.84
N LEU A 274 -6.33 -0.39 -6.10
CA LEU A 274 -5.57 -1.16 -5.11
C LEU A 274 -6.43 -1.46 -3.89
N VAL A 275 -6.27 -2.67 -3.36
CA VAL A 275 -6.89 -3.11 -2.11
C VAL A 275 -5.77 -3.41 -1.11
N ALA A 276 -5.97 -2.96 0.14
CA ALA A 276 -4.96 -3.14 1.18
C ALA A 276 -4.78 -4.62 1.51
N GLY A 277 -3.55 -5.13 1.36
CA GLY A 277 -3.20 -6.51 1.67
C GLY A 277 -3.65 -7.56 0.65
N VAL A 278 -4.52 -7.21 -0.32
CA VAL A 278 -5.02 -8.11 -1.36
C VAL A 278 -4.27 -7.85 -2.65
N ARG A 279 -3.56 -8.87 -3.14
CA ARG A 279 -2.82 -8.80 -4.38
C ARG A 279 -3.74 -8.90 -5.58
N HIS A 280 -3.42 -8.13 -6.59
CA HIS A 280 -3.99 -8.22 -7.93
C HIS A 280 -2.91 -8.32 -8.97
N ARG A 281 -3.23 -9.00 -10.06
CA ARG A 281 -2.42 -9.00 -11.27
C ARG A 281 -2.88 -7.86 -12.17
N TRP A 282 -1.96 -6.98 -12.48
CA TRP A 282 -2.18 -5.88 -13.42
C TRP A 282 -1.40 -6.14 -14.69
N GLU A 283 -2.05 -5.94 -15.83
CA GLU A 283 -1.41 -6.02 -17.14
C GLU A 283 -1.59 -4.71 -17.88
N MET A 284 -0.49 -4.16 -18.35
CA MET A 284 -0.47 -3.13 -19.35
C MET A 284 -0.20 -3.78 -20.70
N ARG A 285 -1.27 -3.97 -21.48
CA ARG A 285 -1.25 -4.61 -22.79
C ARG A 285 -1.16 -3.55 -23.88
N VAL A 286 -0.15 -3.67 -24.73
CA VAL A 286 0.05 -2.77 -25.87
C VAL A 286 -0.54 -3.43 -27.12
N LEU A 287 -1.50 -2.76 -27.74
CA LEU A 287 -2.06 -3.09 -29.05
C LEU A 287 -1.42 -2.17 -30.11
N PRO A 288 -1.56 -2.45 -31.42
CA PRO A 288 -1.08 -1.56 -32.47
C PRO A 288 -1.68 -0.15 -32.42
N ASP A 289 -2.91 -0.02 -31.91
CA ASP A 289 -3.71 1.20 -31.95
C ASP A 289 -4.28 1.63 -30.58
N ALA A 290 -3.92 0.95 -29.49
CA ALA A 290 -4.33 1.33 -28.14
C ALA A 290 -3.42 0.71 -27.08
N VAL A 291 -3.50 1.23 -25.87
CA VAL A 291 -2.97 0.58 -24.67
C VAL A 291 -4.14 0.25 -23.74
N VAL A 292 -4.14 -0.96 -23.18
CA VAL A 292 -5.23 -1.47 -22.35
C VAL A 292 -4.66 -1.90 -21.00
N ALA A 293 -5.38 -1.60 -19.93
CA ALA A 293 -5.07 -2.02 -18.58
C ALA A 293 -6.06 -3.10 -18.14
N LEU A 294 -5.55 -4.22 -17.65
CA LEU A 294 -6.36 -5.31 -17.11
C LEU A 294 -6.05 -5.51 -15.62
N ARG A 295 -7.10 -5.74 -14.83
CA ARG A 295 -7.04 -6.23 -13.44
C ARG A 295 -7.56 -7.65 -13.43
N ASP A 296 -6.70 -8.61 -13.08
CA ASP A 296 -7.03 -10.04 -13.06
C ASP A 296 -7.70 -10.56 -14.36
N GLY A 297 -7.38 -9.93 -15.49
CA GLY A 297 -7.84 -10.33 -16.82
C GLY A 297 -9.10 -9.61 -17.29
N VAL A 298 -9.65 -8.71 -16.47
CA VAL A 298 -10.76 -7.84 -16.82
C VAL A 298 -10.22 -6.48 -17.24
N VAL A 299 -10.65 -5.96 -18.39
CA VAL A 299 -10.26 -4.63 -18.87
C VAL A 299 -10.87 -3.56 -17.96
N VAL A 300 -10.04 -2.73 -17.34
CA VAL A 300 -10.46 -1.68 -16.40
C VAL A 300 -10.15 -0.26 -16.85
N ALA A 301 -9.22 -0.09 -17.80
CA ALA A 301 -8.94 1.18 -18.45
C ALA A 301 -8.35 0.94 -19.84
N TYR A 302 -8.46 1.92 -20.72
CA TYR A 302 -7.74 1.92 -21.99
C TYR A 302 -7.42 3.36 -22.43
N GLU A 303 -6.47 3.49 -23.34
CA GLU A 303 -6.12 4.75 -23.99
C GLU A 303 -5.87 4.51 -25.49
N PRO A 304 -6.59 5.19 -26.40
CA PRO A 304 -6.43 5.01 -27.85
C PRO A 304 -5.20 5.77 -28.36
N VAL A 305 -4.01 5.24 -28.03
CA VAL A 305 -2.72 5.75 -28.50
C VAL A 305 -1.88 4.64 -29.11
N ALA A 306 -1.10 4.98 -30.13
CA ALA A 306 -0.09 4.09 -30.71
C ALA A 306 1.31 4.47 -30.21
N ILE A 307 2.00 3.55 -29.53
CA ILE A 307 3.40 3.74 -29.13
C ILE A 307 4.29 3.56 -30.37
N ARG A 308 5.17 4.54 -30.63
CA ARG A 308 6.00 4.54 -31.85
C ARG A 308 7.33 3.84 -31.64
N GLU A 309 7.82 3.86 -30.42
CA GLU A 309 9.08 3.27 -30.01
C GLU A 309 8.97 1.74 -30.08
N PRO A 310 9.81 1.05 -30.87
CA PRO A 310 9.72 -0.41 -31.03
C PRO A 310 10.21 -1.17 -29.79
N VAL A 311 10.94 -0.49 -28.91
CA VAL A 311 11.50 -1.04 -27.67
C VAL A 311 11.24 -0.06 -26.55
N VAL A 312 10.70 -0.56 -25.44
CA VAL A 312 10.43 0.21 -24.23
C VAL A 312 10.92 -0.54 -22.99
N HIS A 313 11.23 0.19 -21.94
CA HIS A 313 11.70 -0.31 -20.66
C HIS A 313 10.65 -0.02 -19.57
N PRO A 314 10.05 -1.07 -18.97
CA PRO A 314 9.09 -0.87 -17.90
C PRO A 314 9.76 -0.34 -16.63
N ARG A 315 9.09 0.59 -15.96
CA ARG A 315 9.43 1.09 -14.63
C ARG A 315 8.22 1.01 -13.72
N ILE A 316 8.39 0.43 -12.54
CA ILE A 316 7.37 0.40 -11.48
C ILE A 316 7.73 1.49 -10.48
N ARG A 317 6.78 2.32 -10.10
CA ARG A 317 6.88 3.28 -8.99
C ARG A 317 5.81 2.93 -7.97
N ILE A 318 6.18 2.91 -6.70
CA ILE A 318 5.27 2.68 -5.57
C ILE A 318 5.41 3.85 -4.61
N ASP A 319 4.33 4.60 -4.41
CA ASP A 319 4.23 5.71 -3.48
C ASP A 319 3.28 5.37 -2.31
N GLY A 320 3.57 5.91 -1.13
CA GLY A 320 2.70 5.74 0.05
C GLY A 320 2.63 4.31 0.61
N GLY A 321 3.60 3.46 0.24
CA GLY A 321 3.73 2.07 0.65
C GLY A 321 2.96 1.07 -0.21
N GLY A 322 3.39 -0.19 -0.20
CA GLY A 322 2.76 -1.25 -0.98
C GLY A 322 3.53 -2.56 -0.91
N PHE A 323 3.02 -3.55 -1.63
CA PHE A 323 3.69 -4.84 -1.81
C PHE A 323 3.92 -5.09 -3.29
N LEU A 324 5.12 -5.57 -3.62
CA LEU A 324 5.51 -5.99 -4.95
C LEU A 324 5.80 -7.50 -4.90
N ASP A 325 5.07 -8.27 -5.70
CA ASP A 325 5.07 -9.73 -5.65
C ASP A 325 5.62 -10.36 -6.92
N ALA A 326 5.28 -9.82 -8.09
CA ALA A 326 5.77 -10.34 -9.35
C ALA A 326 5.91 -9.26 -10.43
N PHE A 327 6.78 -9.50 -11.41
CA PHE A 327 6.87 -8.74 -12.64
C PHE A 327 7.18 -9.64 -13.84
N GLY A 328 6.57 -9.36 -14.99
CA GLY A 328 6.87 -10.07 -16.23
C GLY A 328 6.69 -9.19 -17.46
N VAL A 329 7.36 -9.56 -18.55
CA VAL A 329 7.21 -8.93 -19.86
C VAL A 329 6.88 -9.94 -20.95
N GLY A 330 6.04 -9.53 -21.90
CA GLY A 330 5.72 -10.29 -23.10
C GLY A 330 5.90 -9.43 -24.36
N GLY A 331 6.10 -10.08 -25.51
CA GLY A 331 6.46 -9.44 -26.78
C GLY A 331 7.44 -10.31 -27.56
N VAL A 332 8.32 -9.69 -28.34
CA VAL A 332 9.45 -10.40 -28.95
C VAL A 332 10.53 -10.62 -27.90
N ALA A 333 11.10 -11.83 -27.87
CA ALA A 333 12.16 -12.15 -26.94
C ALA A 333 13.36 -11.22 -27.10
N GLU A 334 13.74 -10.58 -26.00
CA GLU A 334 14.89 -9.69 -25.93
C GLU A 334 15.82 -10.09 -24.78
N ARG A 335 17.10 -9.79 -24.96
CA ARG A 335 18.08 -10.07 -23.91
C ARG A 335 18.01 -8.99 -22.83
N VAL A 336 18.20 -9.42 -21.58
CA VAL A 336 18.45 -8.50 -20.48
C VAL A 336 19.68 -7.67 -20.81
N VAL A 337 19.63 -6.37 -20.55
CA VAL A 337 20.75 -5.44 -20.77
C VAL A 337 21.20 -4.90 -19.42
N PRO A 338 22.12 -5.58 -18.70
CA PRO A 338 22.58 -5.13 -17.39
C PRO A 338 23.14 -3.72 -17.49
N THR A 339 22.45 -2.78 -16.87
CA THR A 339 22.73 -1.35 -17.00
C THR A 339 22.81 -0.73 -15.63
N GLU A 340 23.80 0.13 -15.45
CA GLU A 340 24.01 0.95 -14.26
C GLU A 340 23.95 2.43 -14.64
N VAL A 341 23.34 3.25 -13.80
CA VAL A 341 23.31 4.71 -13.98
C VAL A 341 24.04 5.33 -12.80
N ILE A 342 25.21 5.91 -13.08
CA ILE A 342 26.10 6.47 -12.08
C ILE A 342 26.00 8.01 -12.16
N PRO A 343 25.66 8.71 -11.06
CA PRO A 343 25.76 10.16 -11.04
C PRO A 343 27.22 10.58 -11.21
N LEU A 344 27.48 11.61 -12.02
CA LEU A 344 28.83 12.17 -12.18
C LEU A 344 28.99 13.41 -11.28
N ASP A 345 29.27 13.18 -10.01
CA ASP A 345 29.73 14.19 -9.05
C ASP A 345 31.26 14.26 -8.96
N GLN A 346 31.95 13.23 -9.46
CA GLN A 346 33.41 13.12 -9.54
C GLN A 346 33.83 12.26 -10.75
N ASP A 347 35.13 12.21 -11.02
CA ASP A 347 35.71 11.35 -12.06
C ASP A 347 35.40 9.87 -11.78
N VAL A 348 34.71 9.20 -12.71
CA VAL A 348 34.38 7.78 -12.60
C VAL A 348 35.30 6.95 -13.50
N ALA A 349 35.94 5.93 -12.92
CA ALA A 349 36.71 4.94 -13.67
C ALA A 349 35.76 3.92 -14.31
N LEU A 350 35.99 3.57 -15.58
CA LEU A 350 35.14 2.62 -16.28
C LEU A 350 35.39 1.18 -15.80
N PRO A 351 34.33 0.40 -15.52
CA PRO A 351 34.47 -1.04 -15.24
C PRO A 351 35.05 -1.81 -16.43
N GLN A 352 35.83 -2.87 -16.17
CA GLN A 352 36.46 -3.68 -17.23
C GLN A 352 35.48 -4.52 -18.05
N ASP A 353 34.29 -4.75 -17.53
CA ASP A 353 33.22 -5.56 -18.08
C ASP A 353 32.15 -4.73 -18.84
N VAL A 354 32.47 -3.48 -19.13
CA VAL A 354 31.62 -2.57 -19.90
C VAL A 354 31.62 -2.93 -21.39
N VAL A 355 30.45 -2.84 -22.02
CA VAL A 355 30.28 -3.02 -23.48
C VAL A 355 29.84 -1.73 -24.17
N ALA A 356 29.20 -0.82 -23.46
CA ALA A 356 28.89 0.53 -23.95
C ALA A 356 28.80 1.52 -22.79
N VAL A 357 29.17 2.77 -23.08
CA VAL A 357 29.09 3.87 -22.12
C VAL A 357 28.41 5.05 -22.79
N LYS A 358 27.45 5.66 -22.09
CA LYS A 358 26.74 6.85 -22.56
C LYS A 358 26.77 7.92 -21.49
N LEU A 359 26.94 9.18 -21.90
CA LEU A 359 26.64 10.35 -21.09
C LEU A 359 25.22 10.80 -21.39
N VAL A 360 24.39 10.84 -20.35
CA VAL A 360 23.00 11.27 -20.43
C VAL A 360 22.84 12.57 -19.67
N LYS A 361 22.37 13.62 -20.36
CA LYS A 361 22.18 14.94 -19.78
C LYS A 361 20.76 15.45 -20.05
N PRO A 362 19.95 15.70 -19.02
CA PRO A 362 18.68 16.41 -19.19
C PRO A 362 18.95 17.91 -19.39
N GLU A 363 18.42 18.50 -20.47
CA GLU A 363 18.55 19.93 -20.80
C GLU A 363 17.21 20.48 -21.30
N ASN A 364 16.61 21.43 -20.57
CA ASN A 364 15.39 22.16 -20.98
C ASN A 364 14.24 21.27 -21.49
N GLY A 365 13.96 20.16 -20.80
CA GLY A 365 12.91 19.21 -21.18
C GLY A 365 13.28 18.29 -22.36
N ARG A 366 14.54 18.29 -22.80
CA ARG A 366 15.12 17.31 -23.73
C ARG A 366 16.19 16.51 -23.00
N VAL A 367 16.58 15.39 -23.61
CA VAL A 367 17.66 14.54 -23.09
C VAL A 367 18.68 14.33 -24.18
N THR A 368 19.90 14.75 -23.92
CA THR A 368 21.04 14.54 -24.81
C THR A 368 21.77 13.28 -24.39
N VAL A 369 22.07 12.41 -25.35
CA VAL A 369 22.85 11.18 -25.15
C VAL A 369 24.09 11.21 -26.02
N THR A 370 25.25 11.07 -25.40
CA THR A 370 26.55 11.05 -26.08
C THR A 370 27.26 9.74 -25.79
N ASP A 371 27.62 8.99 -26.82
CA ASP A 371 28.43 7.77 -26.64
C ASP A 371 29.85 8.14 -26.19
N VAL A 372 30.37 7.43 -25.19
CA VAL A 372 31.72 7.63 -24.67
C VAL A 372 32.63 6.52 -25.18
N PRO A 373 33.79 6.83 -25.77
CA PRO A 373 34.76 5.82 -26.18
C PRO A 373 35.20 4.95 -24.99
N LEU A 374 35.20 3.63 -25.16
CA LEU A 374 35.62 2.67 -24.12
C LEU A 374 37.13 2.76 -23.79
N THR A 375 37.91 3.43 -24.63
CA THR A 375 39.34 3.71 -24.38
C THR A 375 39.56 4.78 -23.32
N SER A 376 38.51 5.50 -22.90
CA SER A 376 38.60 6.52 -21.86
C SER A 376 38.80 5.87 -20.49
N ALA A 377 39.96 6.09 -19.87
CA ALA A 377 40.25 5.53 -18.55
C ALA A 377 39.37 6.14 -17.42
N LYS A 378 38.97 7.40 -17.58
CA LYS A 378 38.09 8.13 -16.68
C LYS A 378 37.10 8.96 -17.48
N VAL A 379 35.90 9.14 -16.94
CA VAL A 379 34.88 10.02 -17.51
C VAL A 379 34.53 11.08 -16.48
N ALA A 380 34.57 12.34 -16.92
CA ALA A 380 34.20 13.50 -16.13
C ALA A 380 33.22 14.35 -16.95
N ALA A 381 32.05 14.65 -16.39
CA ALA A 381 31.09 15.57 -16.97
C ALA A 381 30.24 16.16 -15.85
N GLN A 382 30.06 17.49 -15.85
CA GLN A 382 29.16 18.16 -14.91
C GLN A 382 27.71 17.99 -15.34
N ASP A 383 26.82 17.85 -14.36
CA ASP A 383 25.36 17.76 -14.53
C ASP A 383 24.91 16.64 -15.47
N ALA A 384 25.71 15.58 -15.60
CA ALA A 384 25.44 14.44 -16.45
C ALA A 384 25.39 13.13 -15.65
N ARG A 385 24.84 12.11 -16.28
CA ARG A 385 24.79 10.74 -15.76
C ARG A 385 25.60 9.84 -16.67
N LEU A 386 26.42 8.99 -16.08
CA LEU A 386 27.13 7.96 -16.79
C LEU A 386 26.26 6.69 -16.81
N VAL A 387 25.81 6.31 -17.99
CA VAL A 387 25.14 5.03 -18.21
C VAL A 387 26.18 4.02 -18.63
N VAL A 388 26.33 2.96 -17.85
CA VAL A 388 27.27 1.87 -18.08
C VAL A 388 26.46 0.63 -18.44
N VAL A 389 26.58 0.18 -19.68
CA VAL A 389 26.01 -1.08 -20.15
C VAL A 389 27.08 -2.14 -20.02
N ARG A 390 26.80 -3.21 -19.27
CA ARG A 390 27.76 -4.27 -18.96
C ARG A 390 27.46 -5.55 -19.75
N LYS A 391 28.40 -6.50 -19.72
CA LYS A 391 28.18 -7.83 -20.28
C LYS A 391 27.00 -8.55 -19.59
N PRO A 392 26.28 -9.46 -20.27
CA PRO A 392 25.12 -10.15 -19.69
C PRO A 392 25.40 -10.89 -18.37
N GLU A 393 26.60 -11.45 -18.22
CA GLU A 393 27.04 -12.19 -17.03
C GLU A 393 27.44 -11.28 -15.85
N SER A 394 27.70 -10.01 -16.11
CA SER A 394 28.13 -9.02 -15.12
C SER A 394 27.04 -8.73 -14.10
N ARG A 395 27.45 -8.26 -12.91
CA ARG A 395 26.54 -7.82 -11.85
C ARG A 395 26.69 -6.31 -11.65
N PRO A 396 25.77 -5.46 -12.14
CA PRO A 396 25.87 -4.01 -11.99
C PRO A 396 25.57 -3.56 -10.55
N GLY A 397 26.47 -2.82 -9.90
CA GLY A 397 26.23 -2.23 -8.58
C GLY A 397 25.72 -3.20 -7.48
N ALA A 398 25.40 -2.63 -6.32
CA ALA A 398 24.68 -3.32 -5.26
C ALA A 398 23.27 -2.74 -5.16
N LEU A 399 22.26 -3.60 -4.97
CA LEU A 399 20.90 -3.15 -4.67
C LEU A 399 20.70 -2.94 -3.17
N PRO A 400 19.68 -2.15 -2.75
CA PRO A 400 19.33 -2.02 -1.35
C PRO A 400 19.13 -3.39 -0.70
N ARG A 401 19.59 -3.53 0.54
CA ARG A 401 19.38 -4.77 1.30
C ARG A 401 17.92 -4.91 1.68
N LEU A 402 17.38 -6.12 1.51
CA LEU A 402 16.06 -6.46 1.98
C LEU A 402 16.15 -7.02 3.40
N VAL A 403 15.53 -6.33 4.36
CA VAL A 403 15.45 -6.77 5.76
C VAL A 403 14.13 -7.49 6.03
N ASP A 404 14.16 -8.57 6.81
CA ASP A 404 12.94 -9.24 7.25
C ASP A 404 12.12 -8.34 8.17
N ARG A 405 10.81 -8.28 7.92
CA ARG A 405 9.85 -7.47 8.67
C ARG A 405 8.76 -8.35 9.28
N PRO A 406 8.20 -7.95 10.43
CA PRO A 406 7.04 -8.63 10.99
C PRO A 406 5.85 -8.56 10.02
N GLY A 407 4.97 -9.56 10.10
CA GLY A 407 3.72 -9.60 9.34
C GLY A 407 2.71 -8.53 9.77
N GLY A 408 1.56 -8.49 9.08
CA GLY A 408 0.44 -7.60 9.40
C GLY A 408 0.12 -6.58 8.30
N ILE A 409 -1.01 -5.89 8.41
CA ILE A 409 -1.43 -4.80 7.52
C ILE A 409 -1.05 -3.47 8.19
N LYS A 410 -0.45 -2.53 7.45
CA LYS A 410 -0.17 -1.19 7.99
C LYS A 410 -1.50 -0.44 8.16
N THR A 411 -1.75 0.08 9.35
CA THR A 411 -2.94 0.86 9.65
C THR A 411 -2.69 2.35 9.36
N GLY A 412 -3.63 3.00 8.70
CA GLY A 412 -3.56 4.45 8.47
C GLY A 412 -3.89 5.23 9.75
N SER A 413 -3.44 6.48 9.82
CA SER A 413 -3.87 7.39 10.89
C SER A 413 -5.39 7.57 10.87
N PRO A 414 -6.06 7.68 12.03
CA PRO A 414 -7.46 8.01 12.08
C PRO A 414 -7.68 9.45 11.60
N ARG A 415 -8.92 9.78 11.22
CA ARG A 415 -9.33 11.14 10.86
C ARG A 415 -10.38 11.63 11.83
N LEU A 416 -10.41 12.95 12.03
CA LEU A 416 -11.34 13.60 12.93
C LEU A 416 -11.91 14.83 12.24
N HIS A 417 -13.23 14.82 12.03
CA HIS A 417 -13.96 15.88 11.37
C HIS A 417 -14.99 16.49 12.34
N VAL A 418 -15.22 17.79 12.19
CA VAL A 418 -16.14 18.56 13.02
C VAL A 418 -17.03 19.38 12.10
N MET A 419 -18.34 19.32 12.34
CA MET A 419 -19.33 20.08 11.58
C MET A 419 -20.48 20.46 12.51
N HIS A 420 -20.94 21.70 12.46
CA HIS A 420 -22.15 22.11 13.16
C HIS A 420 -23.40 21.64 12.39
N GLU A 421 -24.52 21.46 13.07
CA GLU A 421 -25.76 20.94 12.45
C GLU A 421 -26.35 21.86 11.35
N ASP A 422 -25.93 23.12 11.27
CA ASP A 422 -26.25 24.04 10.16
C ASP A 422 -25.32 23.91 8.94
N GLY A 423 -24.34 23.02 9.00
CA GLY A 423 -23.33 22.78 7.96
C GLY A 423 -22.05 23.62 8.09
N ALA A 424 -21.94 24.51 9.08
CA ALA A 424 -20.70 25.25 9.33
C ALA A 424 -19.57 24.28 9.72
N LYS A 425 -18.35 24.53 9.21
CA LYS A 425 -17.19 23.68 9.45
C LYS A 425 -15.91 24.52 9.62
N PRO A 426 -14.91 24.04 10.38
CA PRO A 426 -13.62 24.70 10.47
C PRO A 426 -13.01 24.96 9.08
N PRO A 427 -12.32 26.10 8.87
CA PRO A 427 -11.89 27.07 9.88
C PRO A 427 -12.94 28.12 10.28
N GLN A 428 -14.18 28.04 9.79
CA GLN A 428 -15.23 28.99 10.18
C GLN A 428 -15.61 28.78 11.65
N PRO A 429 -15.84 29.86 12.42
CA PRO A 429 -16.38 29.75 13.77
C PRO A 429 -17.73 29.00 13.76
N LEU A 430 -17.86 28.00 14.62
CA LEU A 430 -19.10 27.25 14.78
C LEU A 430 -20.05 28.01 15.72
N PRO A 431 -21.38 28.02 15.48
CA PRO A 431 -22.33 28.64 16.38
C PRO A 431 -22.24 28.11 17.83
N ARG A 432 -22.48 28.98 18.82
CA ARG A 432 -22.56 28.60 20.26
C ARG A 432 -23.85 27.90 20.66
N THR A 433 -24.77 27.74 19.73
CA THR A 433 -26.09 27.15 19.97
C THR A 433 -26.36 26.10 18.93
N GLY A 434 -26.96 24.98 19.35
CA GLY A 434 -27.21 23.84 18.47
C GLY A 434 -26.28 22.69 18.83
N ARG A 435 -26.00 21.82 17.87
CA ARG A 435 -25.15 20.64 18.06
C ARG A 435 -23.99 20.63 17.08
N VAL A 436 -22.87 20.14 17.58
CA VAL A 436 -21.65 19.90 16.81
C VAL A 436 -21.51 18.39 16.59
N LEU A 437 -21.53 17.96 15.33
CA LEU A 437 -21.19 16.62 14.92
C LEU A 437 -19.68 16.44 14.93
N VAL A 438 -19.20 15.46 15.68
CA VAL A 438 -17.84 14.96 15.60
C VAL A 438 -17.87 13.62 14.90
N THR A 439 -17.15 13.52 13.79
CA THR A 439 -16.97 12.28 13.03
C THR A 439 -15.54 11.80 13.22
N ALA A 440 -15.39 10.67 13.92
CA ALA A 440 -14.13 9.96 14.07
C ALA A 440 -14.09 8.80 13.07
N GLU A 441 -13.18 8.87 12.09
CA GLU A 441 -12.93 7.79 11.15
C GLU A 441 -11.68 7.03 11.60
N VAL A 442 -11.86 5.79 12.01
CA VAL A 442 -10.77 4.92 12.41
C VAL A 442 -10.37 4.10 11.20
N ASN A 443 -9.09 4.13 10.84
CA ASN A 443 -8.55 3.35 9.71
C ASN A 443 -7.67 2.18 10.18
N ALA A 444 -7.77 1.86 11.48
CA ALA A 444 -7.01 0.80 12.13
C ALA A 444 -7.86 -0.43 12.44
N ILE A 445 -7.33 -1.60 12.10
CA ILE A 445 -7.91 -2.90 12.41
C ILE A 445 -7.37 -3.39 13.75
N GLY A 446 -8.16 -4.15 14.51
CA GLY A 446 -7.66 -4.81 15.72
C GLY A 446 -7.36 -3.82 16.86
N HIS A 447 -8.18 -2.79 17.01
CA HIS A 447 -8.12 -1.89 18.16
C HIS A 447 -9.07 -2.37 19.26
N LYS A 448 -8.77 -2.07 20.53
CA LYS A 448 -9.63 -2.39 21.69
C LYS A 448 -10.70 -1.34 21.96
N GLY A 449 -10.54 -0.15 21.39
CA GLY A 449 -11.52 0.93 21.49
C GLY A 449 -10.97 2.27 21.03
N ILE A 450 -11.82 3.27 21.13
CA ILE A 450 -11.48 4.67 20.85
C ILE A 450 -11.76 5.53 22.08
N GLU A 451 -10.95 6.57 22.24
CA GLU A 451 -11.16 7.62 23.22
C GLU A 451 -11.22 8.97 22.52
N LEU A 452 -12.22 9.78 22.88
CA LEU A 452 -12.33 11.17 22.43
C LEU A 452 -12.15 12.09 23.64
N GLU A 453 -11.21 13.01 23.52
CA GLU A 453 -10.93 14.05 24.51
C GLU A 453 -11.30 15.42 23.92
N LEU A 454 -11.90 16.27 24.76
CA LEU A 454 -12.18 17.68 24.50
C LEU A 454 -11.38 18.51 25.52
N ASP A 455 -10.46 19.35 25.03
CA ASP A 455 -9.56 20.19 25.83
C ASP A 455 -8.83 19.43 26.95
N GLY A 456 -8.37 18.21 26.61
CA GLY A 456 -7.66 17.32 27.53
C GLY A 456 -8.55 16.57 28.53
N LYS A 457 -9.87 16.76 28.47
CA LYS A 457 -10.85 15.99 29.24
C LYS A 457 -11.46 14.90 28.35
N ARG A 458 -11.36 13.64 28.77
CA ARG A 458 -12.06 12.53 28.10
C ARG A 458 -13.58 12.75 28.16
N ILE A 459 -14.23 12.71 26.99
CA ILE A 459 -15.69 12.84 26.84
C ILE A 459 -16.34 11.56 26.31
N VAL A 460 -15.57 10.70 25.64
CA VAL A 460 -16.03 9.38 25.17
C VAL A 460 -14.92 8.34 25.37
N ALA A 461 -15.30 7.16 25.83
CA ALA A 461 -14.56 5.91 25.65
C ALA A 461 -15.53 4.86 25.11
N LEU A 462 -15.26 4.32 23.92
CA LEU A 462 -16.07 3.25 23.33
C LEU A 462 -15.20 1.99 23.18
N PRO A 463 -15.47 0.91 23.92
CA PRO A 463 -14.87 -0.37 23.63
C PRO A 463 -15.45 -0.96 22.35
N THR A 464 -14.68 -1.83 21.74
CA THR A 464 -15.10 -2.56 20.54
C THR A 464 -15.86 -3.86 20.82
N ASN A 465 -15.95 -4.26 22.09
CA ASN A 465 -16.12 -5.65 22.51
C ASN A 465 -17.56 -6.19 22.62
N GLU A 466 -18.53 -5.71 21.82
CA GLU A 466 -19.87 -6.32 21.87
C GLU A 466 -19.86 -7.79 21.43
N GLN A 467 -19.01 -8.15 20.45
CA GLN A 467 -18.80 -9.53 19.99
C GLN A 467 -17.34 -9.87 19.63
N GLY A 468 -16.38 -8.95 19.84
CA GLY A 468 -14.97 -9.15 19.51
C GLY A 468 -14.25 -7.81 19.23
N SER A 469 -13.06 -7.82 18.63
CA SER A 469 -12.40 -6.57 18.19
C SER A 469 -13.24 -5.86 17.12
N ALA A 470 -13.17 -4.53 17.10
CA ALA A 470 -13.75 -3.74 16.03
C ALA A 470 -12.67 -3.40 15.00
N VAL A 471 -13.15 -2.69 14.01
CA VAL A 471 -12.57 -2.55 12.70
C VAL A 471 -12.60 -1.08 12.30
N PRO A 472 -11.87 -0.70 11.25
CA PRO A 472 -12.02 0.61 10.66
C PRO A 472 -13.49 0.98 10.47
N GLY A 473 -13.82 2.23 10.73
CA GLY A 473 -15.21 2.65 10.71
C GLY A 473 -15.39 4.08 11.13
N ARG A 474 -16.60 4.57 10.84
CA ARG A 474 -17.05 5.91 11.18
C ARG A 474 -17.82 5.85 12.50
N HIS A 475 -17.36 6.63 13.47
CA HIS A 475 -18.03 6.86 14.75
C HIS A 475 -18.49 8.31 14.81
N GLU A 476 -19.74 8.52 15.18
CA GLU A 476 -20.36 9.84 15.18
C GLU A 476 -20.90 10.20 16.55
N PHE A 477 -20.64 11.44 16.95
CA PHE A 477 -21.01 11.98 18.25
C PHE A 477 -21.61 13.37 18.08
N TRP A 478 -22.77 13.61 18.67
CA TRP A 478 -23.30 14.96 18.84
C TRP A 478 -22.82 15.54 20.15
N LEU A 479 -22.28 16.76 20.10
CA LEU A 479 -21.92 17.57 21.26
C LEU A 479 -22.88 18.77 21.34
N ASP A 480 -23.42 19.06 22.52
CA ASP A 480 -24.17 20.32 22.74
C ASP A 480 -23.20 21.52 22.69
N ALA A 481 -23.39 22.41 21.71
CA ALA A 481 -22.53 23.57 21.51
C ALA A 481 -22.54 24.51 22.73
N LYS A 482 -23.63 24.54 23.52
CA LYS A 482 -23.73 25.38 24.73
C LYS A 482 -22.91 24.83 25.90
N ALA A 483 -22.65 23.51 25.90
CA ALA A 483 -21.89 22.84 26.95
C ALA A 483 -20.37 22.88 26.67
N LEU A 484 -19.97 23.30 25.47
CA LEU A 484 -18.57 23.46 25.12
C LEU A 484 -17.94 24.64 25.87
N PRO A 485 -16.65 24.53 26.26
CA PRO A 485 -15.99 25.59 27.01
C PRO A 485 -15.99 26.91 26.23
N SER A 486 -16.17 28.01 26.95
CA SER A 486 -16.24 29.36 26.37
C SER A 486 -14.89 29.90 25.87
N SER A 487 -13.85 29.06 25.81
CA SER A 487 -12.56 29.41 25.22
C SER A 487 -12.74 29.78 23.76
N SER A 488 -11.84 30.62 23.23
CA SER A 488 -11.87 30.98 21.81
C SER A 488 -11.61 29.78 20.89
N HIS A 489 -11.07 28.69 21.42
CA HIS A 489 -10.77 27.47 20.68
C HIS A 489 -11.09 26.25 21.53
N ALA A 490 -11.64 25.22 20.91
CA ALA A 490 -11.83 23.89 21.46
C ALA A 490 -10.91 22.91 20.70
N ARG A 491 -10.18 22.07 21.44
CA ARG A 491 -9.31 21.03 20.89
C ARG A 491 -9.94 19.66 21.09
N LEU A 492 -10.16 18.95 20.00
CA LEU A 492 -10.52 17.54 20.05
C LEU A 492 -9.32 16.67 19.74
N LYS A 493 -9.18 15.60 20.50
CA LYS A 493 -8.16 14.57 20.31
C LYS A 493 -8.84 13.21 20.30
N LEU A 494 -8.65 12.47 19.22
CA LEU A 494 -9.06 11.08 19.06
C LEU A 494 -7.84 10.18 19.30
N SER A 495 -7.96 9.22 20.20
CA SER A 495 -6.96 8.19 20.44
C SER A 495 -7.54 6.83 20.07
N VAL A 496 -6.91 6.11 19.15
CA VAL A 496 -7.26 4.73 18.79
C VAL A 496 -6.35 3.80 19.57
N LEU A 497 -6.92 2.96 20.44
CA LEU A 497 -6.17 2.10 21.35
C LEU A 497 -5.90 0.74 20.72
N PRO A 498 -4.63 0.34 20.47
CA PRO A 498 -4.31 -0.98 19.93
C PRO A 498 -4.77 -2.11 20.86
N ALA A 499 -5.15 -3.26 20.29
CA ALA A 499 -5.54 -4.43 21.09
C ALA A 499 -4.35 -5.08 21.82
N ASP A 500 -3.14 -4.93 21.29
CA ASP A 500 -1.90 -5.45 21.88
C ASP A 500 -1.31 -4.54 22.98
N GLY A 501 -1.98 -3.43 23.28
CA GLY A 501 -1.50 -2.45 24.26
C GLY A 501 -0.35 -1.58 23.76
N GLY A 502 -0.09 -1.56 22.45
CA GLY A 502 0.85 -0.64 21.83
C GLY A 502 0.47 0.85 21.99
N GLU A 503 1.34 1.73 21.51
CA GLU A 503 1.12 3.18 21.55
C GLU A 503 -0.15 3.57 20.76
N PRO A 504 -1.04 4.42 21.32
CA PRO A 504 -2.23 4.89 20.62
C PRO A 504 -1.89 5.68 19.35
N VAL A 505 -2.68 5.46 18.30
CA VAL A 505 -2.64 6.33 17.12
C VAL A 505 -3.58 7.50 17.36
N ILE A 506 -3.07 8.72 17.24
CA ILE A 506 -3.79 9.94 17.62
C ILE A 506 -4.09 10.80 16.39
N ALA A 507 -5.27 11.41 16.37
CA ALA A 507 -5.62 12.52 15.49
C ALA A 507 -6.19 13.69 16.29
N GLU A 508 -5.89 14.91 15.87
CA GLU A 508 -6.34 16.11 16.56
C GLU A 508 -6.92 17.14 15.59
N THR A 509 -7.88 17.91 16.08
CA THR A 509 -8.41 19.07 15.37
C THR A 509 -8.74 20.18 16.37
N VAL A 510 -8.66 21.42 15.90
CA VAL A 510 -8.98 22.62 16.67
C VAL A 510 -10.05 23.41 15.92
N PHE A 511 -11.07 23.87 16.62
CA PHE A 511 -12.12 24.70 16.06
C PHE A 511 -12.48 25.86 16.99
N GLN A 512 -13.02 26.92 16.41
CA GLN A 512 -13.45 28.11 17.14
C GLN A 512 -14.97 28.11 17.32
N LEU A 513 -15.44 28.58 18.47
CA LEU A 513 -16.85 28.90 18.71
C LEU A 513 -17.09 30.40 18.50
N GLY A 514 -18.16 30.74 17.78
CA GLY A 514 -18.53 32.09 17.36
C GLY A 514 -19.12 32.98 18.45
#